data_AF-A0AAV9Z5I9-F1
#
_entry.id   AF-A0AAV9Z5I9-F1
#
_cell.length_a   1.000
_cell.length_b   1.000
_cell.length_c   1.000
_cell.angle_alpha   90.00
_cell.angle_beta   90.00
_cell.angle_gamma   90.00
#
_symmetry.space_group_name_H-M   'P 1'
#
loop_
_entity.id
_entity.type
_entity.pdbx_description
1 polymer ?
#
loop_
_entity_poly.entity_id
_entity_poly.type
_entity_poly.pdbx_seq_one_letter_code
_entity_poly.pdbx_strand_id
1 'polypeptide(L)'
;RPSLGEIMTCGITERENSGESRLLRIVISESAYLIWKLRNERVIGAKGNASDREIKNRWLNTINNRLSIDCLLTNIKKYGSKSIRKSIVLKTWEKVLMNEDRLPRDW
;
A
#
# COMPACT_ATOMS: atom_id res chain seq x y z
N ARG A 1 12.72 11.31 5.34
CA ARG A 1 12.33 10.29 6.34
C ARG A 1 11.08 10.80 7.04
N PRO A 2 9.96 10.07 7.05
CA PRO A 2 8.75 10.53 7.76
C PRO A 2 9.01 10.59 9.26
N SER A 3 8.46 11.61 9.91
CA SER A 3 8.46 11.78 11.36
C SER A 3 7.45 10.84 12.03
N LEU A 4 7.62 10.60 13.34
CA LEU A 4 6.66 9.80 14.09
C LEU A 4 5.25 10.42 14.07
N GLY A 5 5.16 11.75 14.15
CA GLY A 5 3.90 12.47 14.03
C GLY A 5 3.20 12.18 12.69
N GLU A 6 3.93 12.26 11.58
CA GLU A 6 3.38 11.95 10.25
C GLU A 6 2.91 10.50 10.11
N ILE A 7 3.56 9.55 10.77
CA ILE A 7 3.10 8.14 10.76
C ILE A 7 1.79 8.00 11.52
N MET A 8 1.69 8.61 12.71
CA MET A 8 0.51 8.52 13.56
C MET A 8 -0.69 9.25 12.96
N THR A 9 -0.46 10.38 12.29
CA THR A 9 -1.54 11.18 11.68
C THR A 9 -1.81 10.83 10.23
N CYS A 10 -1.12 9.86 9.61
CA CYS A 10 -1.24 9.59 8.17
C CYS A 10 -2.67 9.29 7.70
N GLY A 11 -3.52 8.75 8.57
CA GLY A 11 -4.93 8.48 8.29
C GLY A 11 -5.85 9.70 8.36
N ILE A 12 -5.40 10.79 9.01
CA ILE A 12 -6.20 11.98 9.34
C ILE A 12 -5.70 13.21 8.57
N THR A 13 -4.39 13.28 8.28
CA THR A 13 -3.81 14.43 7.57
C THR A 13 -4.38 14.50 6.15
N GLU A 14 -5.20 15.53 5.89
CA GLU A 14 -5.63 15.91 4.55
C GLU A 14 -4.43 16.48 3.79
N ARG A 15 -3.68 15.60 3.13
CA ARG A 15 -2.76 16.00 2.06
C ARG A 15 -3.59 16.22 0.79
N GLU A 16 -3.10 17.05 -0.13
CA GLU A 16 -3.72 17.23 -1.45
C GLU A 16 -4.12 15.87 -2.04
N ASN A 17 -5.28 15.81 -2.71
CA ASN A 17 -5.85 14.62 -3.36
C ASN A 17 -5.04 14.17 -4.61
N SER A 18 -3.71 14.20 -4.52
CA SER A 18 -2.80 13.64 -5.51
C SER A 18 -2.66 12.13 -5.29
N GLY A 19 -2.35 11.41 -6.38
CA GLY A 19 -2.07 9.98 -6.30
C GLY A 19 -0.84 9.68 -5.43
N GLU A 20 0.15 10.57 -5.44
CA GLU A 20 1.37 10.47 -4.62
C GLU A 20 1.07 10.53 -3.12
N SER A 21 0.20 11.47 -2.69
CA SER A 21 -0.24 11.55 -1.29
C SER A 21 -0.96 10.28 -0.85
N ARG A 22 -1.81 9.72 -1.73
CA ARG A 22 -2.50 8.46 -1.48
C ARG A 22 -1.52 7.29 -1.38
N LEU A 23 -0.55 7.21 -2.28
CA LEU A 23 0.49 6.17 -2.27
C LEU A 23 1.30 6.22 -0.99
N LEU A 24 1.74 7.41 -0.59
CA LEU A 24 2.50 7.60 0.64
C LEU A 24 1.72 7.13 1.87
N ARG A 25 0.41 7.45 1.94
CA ARG A 25 -0.46 6.96 3.01
C ARG A 25 -0.54 5.43 3.04
N ILE A 26 -0.68 4.78 1.88
CA ILE A 26 -0.69 3.31 1.77
C ILE A 26 0.64 2.76 2.28
N VAL A 27 1.78 3.25 1.79
CA VAL A 27 3.10 2.77 2.18
C VAL A 27 3.34 2.94 3.68
N ILE A 28 3.01 4.10 4.26
CA ILE A 28 3.20 4.36 5.69
C ILE A 28 2.34 3.40 6.52
N SER A 29 1.04 3.31 6.23
CA SER A 29 0.09 2.51 7.00
C SER A 29 0.40 1.01 6.92
N GLU A 30 0.69 0.48 5.73
CA GLU A 30 1.06 -0.92 5.55
C GLU A 30 2.40 -1.26 6.22
N SER A 31 3.37 -0.35 6.15
CA SER A 31 4.66 -0.55 6.80
C SER A 31 4.53 -0.54 8.32
N ALA A 32 3.76 0.40 8.88
CA ALA A 32 3.48 0.45 10.31
C ALA A 32 2.75 -0.82 10.79
N TYR A 33 1.75 -1.29 10.03
CA TYR A 33 1.04 -2.53 10.33
C TYR A 33 1.96 -3.75 10.28
N LEU A 34 2.83 -3.86 9.27
CA LEU A 34 3.80 -4.95 9.17
C LEU A 34 4.78 -4.95 10.35
N ILE A 35 5.29 -3.78 10.76
CA ILE A 35 6.16 -3.65 11.94
C ILE A 35 5.44 -4.14 13.19
N TRP A 36 4.20 -3.69 13.41
CA TRP A 36 3.37 -4.13 14.52
C TRP A 36 3.14 -5.65 14.50
N LYS A 37 2.84 -6.21 13.32
CA LYS A 37 2.62 -7.65 13.15
C LYS A 37 3.88 -8.47 13.46
N LEU A 38 5.04 -8.06 12.94
CA LEU A 38 6.33 -8.71 13.21
C LEU A 38 6.68 -8.66 14.70
N ARG A 39 6.43 -7.52 15.37
CA ARG A 39 6.61 -7.40 16.82
C ARG A 39 5.73 -8.41 17.57
N ASN A 40 4.45 -8.53 17.22
CA ASN A 40 3.55 -9.48 17.89
C ASN A 40 3.92 -10.93 17.62
N GLU A 41 4.31 -11.28 16.40
CA GLU A 41 4.79 -12.63 16.09
C GLU A 41 6.00 -13.01 16.95
N ARG A 42 6.91 -12.05 17.19
CA ARG A 42 8.07 -12.25 18.07
C ARG A 42 7.68 -12.33 19.55
N VAL A 43 6.92 -11.36 20.05
CA VAL A 43 6.65 -11.19 21.48
C VAL A 43 5.55 -12.12 21.99
N ILE A 44 4.45 -12.23 21.25
CA ILE A 44 3.26 -13.02 21.64
C ILE A 44 3.36 -14.43 21.04
N GLY A 45 3.78 -14.53 19.78
CA GLY A 45 3.88 -15.82 19.08
C GLY A 45 5.13 -16.63 19.42
N ALA A 46 6.02 -16.10 20.27
CA ALA A 46 7.33 -16.68 20.63
C ALA A 46 8.18 -17.10 19.41
N LYS A 47 7.97 -16.47 18.24
CA LYS A 47 8.80 -16.71 17.06
C LYS A 47 10.12 -15.94 17.18
N GLY A 48 11.18 -16.47 16.57
CA GLY A 48 12.44 -15.74 16.42
C GLY A 48 12.29 -14.49 15.55
N ASN A 49 13.35 -13.69 15.45
CA ASN A 49 13.37 -12.55 14.54
C ASN A 49 13.23 -13.03 13.09
N ALA A 50 12.34 -12.38 12.32
CA ALA A 50 12.24 -12.63 10.89
C ALA A 50 13.52 -12.20 10.17
N SER A 51 13.93 -12.95 9.15
CA SER A 51 15.08 -12.59 8.33
C SER A 51 14.76 -11.38 7.43
N ASP A 52 15.78 -10.63 7.03
CA ASP A 52 15.62 -9.49 6.10
C ASP A 52 14.92 -9.91 4.79
N ARG A 53 15.24 -11.11 4.29
CA ARG A 53 14.59 -11.66 3.08
C ARG A 53 13.10 -11.89 3.31
N GLU A 54 12.74 -12.44 4.45
CA GLU A 54 11.34 -12.67 4.81
C GLU A 54 10.59 -11.36 4.98
N ILE A 55 11.18 -10.37 5.65
CA ILE A 55 10.58 -9.04 5.85
C ILE A 55 10.33 -8.38 4.49
N LYS A 56 11.32 -8.40 3.59
CA LYS A 56 11.20 -7.86 2.22
C LYS A 56 10.08 -8.56 1.44
N ASN A 57 10.04 -9.89 1.44
CA ASN A 57 9.02 -10.65 0.73
C ASN A 57 7.62 -10.38 1.28
N ARG A 58 7.45 -10.32 2.61
CA ARG A 58 6.17 -9.99 3.25
C ARG A 58 5.73 -8.57 2.89
N TRP A 59 6.64 -7.60 2.92
CA TRP A 59 6.34 -6.21 2.55
C TRP A 59 5.92 -6.09 1.08
N LEU A 60 6.69 -6.69 0.16
CA LEU A 60 6.34 -6.72 -1.27
C LEU A 60 4.97 -7.37 -1.51
N ASN A 61 4.70 -8.50 -0.85
CA ASN A 61 3.40 -9.16 -0.93
C ASN A 61 2.27 -8.25 -0.42
N THR A 62 2.46 -7.55 0.70
CA THR A 62 1.46 -6.61 1.23
C THR A 62 1.16 -5.47 0.25
N ILE A 63 2.19 -4.84 -0.33
CA ILE A 63 2.02 -3.74 -1.28
C ILE A 63 1.38 -4.23 -2.59
N ASN A 64 1.82 -5.37 -3.13
CA ASN A 64 1.21 -5.97 -4.32
C ASN A 64 -0.25 -6.37 -4.11
N ASN A 65 -0.61 -6.85 -2.92
CA ASN A 65 -1.99 -7.14 -2.59
C ASN A 65 -2.84 -5.86 -2.53
N ARG A 66 -2.29 -4.75 -2.01
CA ARG A 66 -2.97 -3.45 -2.05
C ARG A 66 -3.21 -2.95 -3.46
N LEU A 67 -2.21 -3.05 -4.33
CA LEU A 67 -2.34 -2.74 -5.76
C LEU A 67 -3.46 -3.59 -6.40
N SER A 68 -3.44 -4.91 -6.17
CA SER A 68 -4.46 -5.82 -6.71
C SER A 68 -5.87 -5.48 -6.24
N ILE A 69 -6.05 -5.17 -4.95
CA ILE A 69 -7.34 -4.73 -4.40
C ILE A 69 -7.79 -3.42 -5.05
N ASP A 70 -6.90 -2.43 -5.20
CA ASP A 70 -7.21 -1.17 -5.87
C ASP A 70 -7.69 -1.39 -7.31
N CYS A 71 -6.99 -2.24 -8.07
CA CYS A 71 -7.39 -2.63 -9.43
C CYS A 71 -8.76 -3.31 -9.44
N LEU A 72 -9.02 -4.27 -8.55
CA LEU A 72 -10.30 -4.96 -8.46
C LEU A 72 -11.45 -3.99 -8.16
N LEU A 73 -11.22 -3.02 -7.27
CA LEU A 73 -12.22 -2.03 -6.89
C LEU A 73 -12.54 -1.02 -8.02
N THR A 74 -11.80 -1.01 -9.12
CA THR A 74 -12.17 -0.22 -10.31
C THR A 74 -13.35 -0.80 -11.09
N ASN A 75 -13.75 -2.04 -10.82
CA ASN A 75 -14.80 -2.72 -11.56
C ASN A 75 -16.19 -2.14 -11.23
N ILE A 76 -16.64 -1.18 -12.04
CA ILE A 76 -17.95 -0.51 -11.92
C ILE A 76 -19.10 -1.52 -12.01
N LYS A 77 -18.99 -2.57 -12.83
CA LYS A 77 -20.05 -3.58 -12.96
C LYS A 77 -20.28 -4.35 -11.66
N LYS A 78 -19.20 -4.63 -10.91
CA LYS A 78 -19.27 -5.38 -9.65
C LYS A 78 -19.55 -4.50 -8.43
N TYR A 79 -18.99 -3.29 -8.40
CA TYR A 79 -19.01 -2.42 -7.20
C TYR A 79 -19.88 -1.16 -7.34
N GLY A 80 -20.42 -0.88 -8.54
CA GLY A 80 -21.33 0.23 -8.79
C GLY A 80 -20.76 1.57 -8.33
N SER A 81 -21.54 2.30 -7.54
CA SER A 81 -21.17 3.60 -6.96
C SER A 81 -20.01 3.53 -5.95
N LYS A 82 -19.68 2.35 -5.44
CA LYS A 82 -18.54 2.14 -4.52
C LYS A 82 -17.23 1.85 -5.26
N SER A 83 -17.26 1.81 -6.59
CA SER A 83 -16.04 1.61 -7.39
C SER A 83 -15.09 2.79 -7.28
N ILE A 84 -13.80 2.49 -7.29
CA ILE A 84 -12.74 3.50 -7.36
C ILE A 84 -12.55 3.90 -8.82
N ARG A 85 -12.42 5.20 -9.09
CA ARG A 85 -12.10 5.66 -10.45
C ARG A 85 -10.73 5.14 -10.86
N LYS A 86 -10.64 4.52 -12.04
CA LYS A 86 -9.38 3.99 -12.60
C LYS A 86 -8.27 5.05 -12.65
N SER A 87 -8.62 6.29 -12.96
CA SER A 87 -7.66 7.41 -12.96
C SER A 87 -7.00 7.69 -11.60
N ILE A 88 -7.69 7.42 -10.48
CA ILE A 88 -7.11 7.55 -9.14
C ILE A 88 -6.10 6.44 -8.90
N VAL A 89 -6.43 5.20 -9.30
CA VAL A 89 -5.54 4.04 -9.17
C VAL A 89 -4.29 4.25 -10.00
N LEU A 90 -4.42 4.63 -11.28
CA LEU A 90 -3.29 4.93 -12.16
C LEU A 90 -2.38 6.00 -11.56
N LYS A 91 -2.93 7.16 -11.15
CA LYS A 91 -2.13 8.21 -10.49
C LYS A 91 -1.48 7.77 -9.19
N THR A 92 -2.06 6.82 -8.46
CA THR A 92 -1.48 6.32 -7.21
C THR A 92 -0.26 5.46 -7.49
N TRP A 93 -0.33 4.60 -8.51
CA TRP A 93 0.65 3.55 -8.74
C TRP A 93 1.59 3.82 -9.92
N GLU A 94 1.39 4.90 -10.67
CA GLU A 94 2.34 5.32 -11.71
C GLU A 94 3.74 5.54 -11.12
N LYS A 95 4.77 5.29 -11.93
CA LYS A 95 6.21 5.48 -11.62
C LYS A 95 6.78 4.54 -10.56
N VAL A 96 5.98 3.64 -9.98
CA VAL A 96 6.43 2.69 -8.95
C VAL A 96 6.25 1.22 -9.36
N LEU A 97 5.75 0.96 -10.57
CA LEU A 97 5.55 -0.40 -11.06
C LEU A 97 6.79 -0.93 -11.75
N MET A 98 7.01 -2.24 -11.58
CA MET A 98 8.07 -2.93 -12.30
C MET A 98 7.66 -3.12 -13.77
N ASN A 99 8.54 -2.73 -14.70
CA ASN A 99 8.31 -2.80 -16.14
C ASN A 99 7.07 -2.00 -16.60
N GLU A 100 6.83 -0.83 -16.01
CA GLU A 100 5.69 0.03 -16.33
C GLU A 100 5.65 0.43 -17.81
N ASP A 101 6.81 0.53 -18.46
CA ASP A 101 6.97 0.78 -19.90
C ASP A 101 6.29 -0.28 -20.79
N ARG A 102 6.07 -1.48 -20.26
CA ARG A 102 5.43 -2.60 -20.96
C ARG A 102 3.93 -2.70 -20.67
N LEU A 103 3.40 -1.87 -19.78
CA LEU A 103 2.00 -1.89 -19.41
C LEU A 103 1.18 -0.98 -20.36
N PRO A 104 -0.07 -1.34 -20.71
CA PRO A 104 -1.00 -0.42 -21.36
C PRO A 104 -1.16 0.86 -20.53
N ARG A 105 -1.46 2.00 -21.16
CA ARG A 105 -1.68 3.27 -20.42
C ARG A 105 -2.79 3.18 -19.38
N ASP A 106 -3.72 2.25 -19.57
CA ASP A 106 -4.82 1.95 -18.67
C ASP A 106 -4.75 0.48 -18.22
N TRP A 107 -3.59 0.01 -17.78
CA TRP A 107 -3.46 -1.32 -17.20
C TRP A 107 -4.41 -1.58 -16.02
#